data_AF-A0A7Z9K6S9-F1
#
_entry.id   AF-A0A7Z9K6S9-F1
#
_cell.length_a   1.000
_cell.length_b   1.000
_cell.length_c   1.000
_cell.angle_alpha   90.00
_cell.angle_beta   90.00
_cell.angle_gamma   90.00
#
_symmetry.space_group_name_H-M   'P 1'
#
loop_
_entity.id
_entity.type
_entity.pdbx_description
1 polymer ?
#
loop_
_entity_poly.entity_id
_entity_poly.type
_entity_poly.pdbx_seq_one_letter_code
_entity_poly.pdbx_strand_id
1 'polypeptide(L)'
;MIITRCALLAASLLLFSVVSSSALSVEALADPIPTKIAKGNIVVGVVGFLQLPRTQDVNGEGAHPAFARLQYLLPVRDGSGRLVINDTRGILYVTDRAGAQLQVYLDLRQQAVGFSDATFANETGLAGFSFHPDFAKAGEPGYGKFYTAYSSPSDHGYANYLDDAAGNHESVVREWTADDSGLNVFSGTSREIFRIGQFDRNHNIGTIKFNPYAAPGSADYGILYVSLGDGGGAHDPEQNGQSLATPMSSIMRIDPLGGGGRKQYGIPGDNPFVDDPEIASEIWVYGLRHTQQFSFDTDGRVFMADIGQSQVEEINIGIADGNYGWRVREGMF
;
A
#
# COMPACT_ATOMS: atom_id res chain seq x y z
N MET A 1 -33.68 67.22 50.82
CA MET A 1 -34.20 67.62 49.50
C MET A 1 -33.11 67.37 48.47
N ILE A 2 -33.35 66.37 47.61
CA ILE A 2 -32.81 66.23 46.24
C ILE A 2 -31.33 65.81 46.11
N ILE A 3 -31.05 64.51 46.05
CA ILE A 3 -30.83 63.61 44.88
C ILE A 3 -29.33 63.33 44.65
N THR A 4 -28.93 62.17 45.17
CA THR A 4 -28.26 61.05 44.47
C THR A 4 -27.55 61.33 43.15
N ARG A 5 -26.26 60.99 43.09
CA ARG A 5 -25.63 60.24 41.97
C ARG A 5 -24.30 59.64 42.42
N CYS A 6 -24.36 58.37 42.83
CA CYS A 6 -23.20 57.49 42.92
C CYS A 6 -22.72 57.19 41.50
N ALA A 7 -21.48 57.54 41.18
CA ALA A 7 -20.77 57.00 40.02
C ALA A 7 -19.87 55.87 40.51
N LEU A 8 -20.34 54.62 40.40
CA LEU A 8 -19.45 53.46 40.44
C LEU A 8 -18.80 53.36 39.06
N LEU A 9 -17.52 53.73 38.95
CA LEU A 9 -16.67 53.22 37.88
C LEU A 9 -16.32 51.77 38.23
N ALA A 10 -17.01 50.81 37.61
CA ALA A 10 -16.53 49.44 37.55
C ALA A 10 -15.41 49.39 36.51
N ALA A 11 -14.16 49.46 36.96
CA ALA A 11 -13.01 49.11 36.14
C ALA A 11 -12.96 47.57 36.04
N SER A 12 -13.56 47.02 35.00
CA SER A 12 -13.38 45.63 34.61
C SER A 12 -11.94 45.44 34.11
N LEU A 13 -11.05 44.97 35.01
CA LEU A 13 -9.78 44.40 34.59
C LEU A 13 -10.07 43.11 33.81
N LEU A 14 -10.04 43.20 32.48
CA LEU A 14 -9.86 42.05 31.60
C LEU A 14 -8.43 41.52 31.83
N LEU A 15 -8.30 40.55 32.73
CA LEU A 15 -7.13 39.67 32.79
C LEU A 15 -7.10 38.87 31.48
N PHE A 16 -6.37 39.37 30.49
CA PHE A 16 -5.89 38.55 29.39
C PHE A 16 -4.89 37.56 29.99
N SER A 17 -5.36 36.36 30.30
CA SER A 17 -4.49 35.21 30.49
C SER A 17 -3.81 34.95 29.13
N VAL A 18 -2.58 35.43 29.00
CA VAL A 18 -1.68 34.98 27.93
C VAL A 18 -1.40 33.51 28.22
N VAL A 19 -2.22 32.62 27.66
CA VAL A 19 -1.87 31.22 27.55
C VAL A 19 -0.70 31.20 26.59
N SER A 20 0.50 31.22 27.14
CA SER A 20 1.70 30.94 26.37
C SER A 20 1.54 29.51 25.89
N SER A 21 1.23 29.32 24.62
CA SER A 21 1.38 28.02 23.98
C SER A 21 2.88 27.73 24.02
N SER A 22 3.33 27.07 25.08
CA SER A 22 4.57 26.32 25.03
C SER A 22 4.38 25.32 23.91
N ALA A 23 4.87 25.67 22.71
CA ALA A 23 5.15 24.68 21.70
C ALA A 23 6.00 23.64 22.41
N LEU A 24 5.42 22.46 22.64
CA LEU A 24 6.19 21.30 23.04
C LEU A 24 7.19 21.12 21.91
N SER A 25 8.42 21.59 22.12
CA SER A 25 9.53 21.21 21.27
C SER A 25 9.65 19.70 21.48
N VAL A 26 9.04 18.93 20.56
CA VAL A 26 9.29 17.50 20.49
C VAL A 26 10.78 17.41 20.24
N GLU A 27 11.52 17.04 21.28
CA GLU A 27 12.96 16.88 21.22
C GLU A 27 13.24 15.89 20.09
N ALA A 28 14.01 16.33 19.08
CA ALA A 28 14.33 15.46 17.95
C ALA A 28 14.98 14.19 18.51
N LEU A 29 14.56 13.03 18.00
CA LEU A 29 15.16 11.77 18.42
C LEU A 29 16.67 11.86 18.22
N ALA A 30 17.41 11.60 19.30
CA ALA A 30 18.85 11.49 19.20
C ALA A 30 19.17 10.42 18.14
N ASP A 31 20.15 10.70 17.27
CA ASP A 31 20.61 9.74 16.26
C ASP A 31 20.87 8.39 16.95
N PRO A 32 20.07 7.34 16.66
CA PRO A 32 20.21 6.05 17.35
C PRO A 32 21.50 5.32 16.95
N ILE A 33 22.19 5.80 15.91
CA ILE A 33 23.45 5.26 15.42
C ILE A 33 24.47 6.42 15.31
N PRO A 34 24.85 7.05 16.44
CA PRO A 34 25.67 8.26 16.43
C PRO A 34 27.10 8.01 15.93
N THR A 35 27.51 6.73 15.91
CA THR A 35 28.78 6.31 15.35
C THR A 35 28.67 6.22 13.83
N LYS A 36 29.61 6.84 13.13
CA LYS A 36 29.74 6.68 11.67
C LYS A 36 29.74 5.20 11.29
N ILE A 37 28.80 4.80 10.44
CA ILE A 37 28.67 3.43 9.94
C ILE A 37 30.00 3.02 9.29
N ALA A 38 30.65 2.00 9.85
CA ALA A 38 31.86 1.44 9.28
C ALA A 38 31.52 0.81 7.92
N LYS A 39 32.16 1.29 6.86
CA LYS A 39 31.96 0.69 5.53
C LYS A 39 32.51 -0.73 5.56
N GLY A 40 31.63 -1.71 5.34
CA GLY A 40 32.02 -3.10 5.16
C GLY A 40 32.73 -3.36 3.82
N ASN A 41 33.06 -4.62 3.59
CA ASN A 41 33.85 -5.06 2.43
C ASN A 41 32.95 -5.34 1.20
N ILE A 42 31.63 -5.16 1.34
CA ILE A 42 30.66 -5.41 0.30
C ILE A 42 30.72 -4.25 -0.70
N VAL A 43 31.03 -4.58 -1.94
CA VAL A 43 30.99 -3.64 -3.06
C VAL A 43 29.78 -3.99 -3.92
N VAL A 44 28.89 -3.02 -4.12
CA VAL A 44 27.74 -3.15 -5.02
C VAL A 44 28.15 -2.60 -6.39
N GLY A 45 28.24 -3.48 -7.38
CA GLY A 45 28.38 -3.09 -8.78
C GLY A 45 27.01 -3.02 -9.45
N VAL A 46 26.81 -2.02 -10.30
CA VAL A 46 25.59 -1.90 -11.10
C VAL A 46 25.96 -2.13 -12.57
N VAL A 47 25.21 -3.00 -13.23
CA VAL A 47 25.30 -3.25 -14.68
C VAL A 47 23.97 -2.90 -15.32
N GLY A 48 24.00 -2.39 -16.55
CA GLY A 48 22.79 -2.18 -17.32
C GLY A 48 22.07 -3.51 -17.54
N PHE A 49 20.78 -3.56 -17.23
CA PHE A 49 19.94 -4.75 -17.40
C PHE A 49 18.98 -4.57 -18.58
N LEU A 50 18.02 -3.66 -18.45
CA LEU A 50 17.02 -3.36 -19.46
C LEU A 50 16.52 -1.92 -19.26
N GLN A 51 16.10 -1.27 -20.35
CA GLN A 51 15.32 -0.04 -20.32
C GLN A 51 13.93 -0.31 -20.88
N LEU A 52 12.88 0.01 -20.11
CA LEU A 52 11.50 -0.07 -20.59
C LEU A 52 11.23 1.01 -21.65
N PRO A 53 10.27 0.82 -22.58
CA PRO A 53 9.89 1.87 -23.51
C PRO A 53 9.32 3.08 -22.79
N ARG A 54 9.35 4.25 -23.46
CA ARG A 54 8.73 5.46 -22.91
C ARG A 54 7.23 5.27 -22.83
N THR A 55 6.66 5.49 -21.65
CA THR A 55 5.21 5.48 -21.44
C THR A 55 4.69 6.91 -21.28
N GLN A 56 3.47 7.14 -21.72
CA GLN A 56 2.77 8.42 -21.62
C GLN A 56 1.37 8.16 -21.09
N ASP A 57 0.87 9.11 -20.31
CA ASP A 57 -0.49 9.07 -19.79
C ASP A 57 -1.48 9.22 -20.98
N VAL A 58 -2.62 8.52 -20.97
CA VAL A 58 -3.55 8.47 -22.13
C VAL A 58 -4.07 9.84 -22.58
N ASN A 59 -4.10 10.83 -21.69
CA ASN A 59 -4.57 12.19 -22.02
C ASN A 59 -3.46 13.09 -22.58
N GLY A 60 -2.20 12.64 -22.64
CA GLY A 60 -1.09 13.40 -23.21
C GLY A 60 -0.68 14.66 -22.41
N GLU A 61 -1.35 14.96 -21.30
CA GLU A 61 -1.11 16.17 -20.50
C GLU A 61 0.11 16.08 -19.56
N GLY A 62 0.96 15.06 -19.71
CA GLY A 62 2.26 15.03 -19.05
C GLY A 62 2.21 15.25 -17.54
N ALA A 63 1.25 14.61 -16.86
CA ALA A 63 1.12 14.72 -15.40
C ALA A 63 2.43 14.34 -14.69
N HIS A 64 3.27 13.52 -15.34
CA HIS A 64 4.62 13.23 -14.87
C HIS A 64 5.68 13.13 -16.01
N PRO A 65 6.85 13.82 -15.90
CA PRO A 65 7.87 13.83 -16.96
C PRO A 65 8.71 12.54 -17.05
N ALA A 66 8.51 11.58 -16.14
CA ALA A 66 9.28 10.34 -16.12
C ALA A 66 9.11 9.52 -17.41
N PHE A 67 10.23 8.93 -17.85
CA PHE A 67 10.30 8.08 -19.03
C PHE A 67 9.37 6.85 -18.92
N ALA A 68 9.42 6.17 -17.78
CA ALA A 68 8.50 5.13 -17.33
C ALA A 68 8.38 5.21 -15.80
N ARG A 69 7.24 4.84 -15.20
CA ARG A 69 7.02 4.93 -13.75
C ARG A 69 7.15 3.56 -13.09
N LEU A 70 8.37 3.03 -13.10
CA LEU A 70 8.67 1.68 -12.60
C LEU A 70 8.52 1.63 -11.08
N GLN A 71 7.93 0.56 -10.55
CA GLN A 71 7.93 0.29 -9.10
C GLN A 71 8.87 -0.86 -8.76
N TYR A 72 8.60 -2.07 -9.27
CA TYR A 72 9.44 -3.22 -8.96
C TYR A 72 9.35 -4.34 -9.99
N LEU A 73 10.26 -5.30 -9.84
CA LEU A 73 10.44 -6.46 -10.69
C LEU A 73 10.26 -7.75 -9.86
N LEU A 74 9.44 -8.68 -10.32
CA LEU A 74 9.24 -9.98 -9.68
C LEU A 74 9.40 -11.14 -10.67
N PRO A 75 9.96 -12.29 -10.23
CA PRO A 75 9.88 -13.52 -11.01
C PRO A 75 8.47 -14.12 -10.95
N VAL A 76 8.04 -14.79 -12.03
CA VAL A 76 6.78 -15.56 -12.05
C VAL A 76 6.87 -16.84 -11.19
N ARG A 77 8.08 -17.32 -10.89
CA ARG A 77 8.40 -18.52 -10.08
C ARG A 77 7.83 -19.84 -10.61
N ASP A 78 7.70 -19.93 -11.93
CA ASP A 78 7.25 -21.10 -12.68
C ASP A 78 8.41 -21.91 -13.31
N GLY A 79 9.66 -21.57 -13.00
CA GLY A 79 10.86 -22.18 -13.60
C GLY A 79 11.24 -21.65 -14.98
N SER A 80 10.40 -20.82 -15.62
CA SER A 80 10.67 -20.26 -16.96
C SER A 80 11.80 -19.22 -16.98
N GLY A 81 12.07 -18.61 -15.82
CA GLY A 81 12.97 -17.46 -15.71
C GLY A 81 12.35 -16.13 -16.13
N ARG A 82 11.02 -16.09 -16.38
CA ARG A 82 10.30 -14.85 -16.65
C ARG A 82 10.33 -13.90 -15.47
N LEU A 83 10.49 -12.63 -15.81
CA LEU A 83 10.61 -11.48 -14.93
C LEU A 83 9.54 -10.47 -15.36
N VAL A 84 8.71 -10.01 -14.42
CA VAL A 84 7.59 -9.09 -14.69
C VAL A 84 7.80 -7.78 -13.95
N ILE A 85 7.57 -6.65 -14.64
CA ILE A 85 7.81 -5.29 -14.16
C ILE A 85 6.51 -4.50 -14.28
N ASN A 86 6.11 -3.76 -13.24
CA ASN A 86 5.00 -2.82 -13.34
C ASN A 86 5.47 -1.38 -13.59
N ASP A 87 4.78 -0.73 -14.52
CA ASP A 87 4.73 0.73 -14.67
C ASP A 87 3.41 1.22 -14.05
N THR A 88 3.45 2.24 -13.19
CA THR A 88 2.23 2.76 -12.53
C THR A 88 1.21 3.31 -13.52
N ARG A 89 1.58 3.56 -14.78
CA ARG A 89 0.65 3.86 -15.88
C ARG A 89 -0.18 2.66 -16.34
N GLY A 90 -0.17 1.55 -15.61
CA GLY A 90 -1.08 0.43 -15.83
C GLY A 90 -0.51 -0.70 -16.67
N ILE A 91 0.80 -0.73 -16.90
CA ILE A 91 1.41 -1.72 -17.80
C ILE A 91 2.25 -2.69 -16.98
N LEU A 92 1.96 -3.98 -17.14
CA LEU A 92 2.84 -5.07 -16.77
C LEU A 92 3.65 -5.49 -17.99
N TYR A 93 4.96 -5.41 -17.88
CA TYR A 93 5.90 -5.92 -18.87
C TYR A 93 6.46 -7.26 -18.42
N VAL A 94 6.78 -8.15 -19.36
CA VAL A 94 7.52 -9.39 -19.11
C VAL A 94 8.82 -9.40 -19.91
N THR A 95 9.88 -9.96 -19.32
CA THR A 95 11.17 -10.19 -19.96
C THR A 95 11.83 -11.46 -19.41
N ASP A 96 12.96 -11.87 -20.00
CA ASP A 96 13.77 -12.99 -19.53
C ASP A 96 14.85 -12.53 -18.53
N ARG A 97 15.62 -13.49 -17.98
CA ARG A 97 16.72 -13.19 -17.05
C ARG A 97 17.88 -12.40 -17.67
N ALA A 98 17.93 -12.28 -19.00
CA ALA A 98 18.92 -11.50 -19.71
C ALA A 98 18.42 -10.07 -20.03
N GLY A 99 17.13 -9.78 -19.79
CA GLY A 99 16.52 -8.52 -20.19
C GLY A 99 16.33 -8.39 -21.70
N ALA A 100 16.45 -9.49 -22.47
CA ALA A 100 16.56 -9.46 -23.92
C ALA A 100 15.20 -9.53 -24.65
N GLN A 101 14.15 -10.02 -23.97
CA GLN A 101 12.85 -10.30 -24.57
C GLN A 101 11.71 -9.51 -23.92
N LEU A 102 11.77 -8.18 -24.01
CA LEU A 102 10.75 -7.32 -23.43
C LEU A 102 9.45 -7.35 -24.24
N GLN A 103 8.33 -7.63 -23.58
CA GLN A 103 6.97 -7.60 -24.13
C GLN A 103 5.98 -7.03 -23.12
N VAL A 104 4.84 -6.53 -23.59
CA VAL A 104 3.71 -6.19 -22.71
C VAL A 104 2.98 -7.48 -22.34
N TYR A 105 2.92 -7.79 -21.05
CA TYR A 105 2.13 -8.91 -20.53
C TYR A 105 0.66 -8.52 -20.38
N LEU A 106 0.38 -7.39 -19.72
CA LEU A 106 -0.96 -6.86 -19.50
C LEU A 106 -0.92 -5.33 -19.55
N ASP A 107 -1.91 -4.72 -20.19
CA ASP A 107 -2.15 -3.27 -20.18
C ASP A 107 -3.54 -2.98 -19.61
N LEU A 108 -3.60 -2.53 -18.35
CA LEU A 108 -4.85 -2.23 -17.64
C LEU A 108 -5.66 -1.13 -18.33
N ARG A 109 -5.01 -0.22 -19.09
CA ARG A 109 -5.68 0.84 -19.84
C ARG A 109 -6.56 0.29 -20.96
N GLN A 110 -6.29 -0.93 -21.40
CA GLN A 110 -7.07 -1.63 -22.42
C GLN A 110 -8.12 -2.57 -21.82
N GLN A 111 -8.25 -2.59 -20.48
CA GLN A 111 -9.20 -3.43 -19.77
C GLN A 111 -10.35 -2.59 -19.23
N ALA A 112 -11.58 -3.12 -19.29
CA ALA A 112 -12.77 -2.48 -18.75
C ALA A 112 -12.86 -2.67 -17.21
N VAL A 113 -11.83 -2.20 -16.48
CA VAL A 113 -11.66 -2.43 -15.04
C VAL A 113 -11.60 -1.16 -14.20
N GLY A 114 -11.99 -0.03 -14.78
CA GLY A 114 -11.98 1.27 -14.10
C GLY A 114 -10.57 1.80 -13.82
N PHE A 115 -9.55 1.35 -14.55
CA PHE A 115 -8.21 1.91 -14.42
C PHE A 115 -8.11 3.23 -15.20
N SER A 116 -7.54 4.26 -14.57
CA SER A 116 -7.20 5.53 -15.24
C SER A 116 -5.81 5.99 -14.82
N ASP A 117 -4.90 6.10 -15.78
CA ASP A 117 -3.55 6.65 -15.62
C ASP A 117 -3.53 8.18 -15.70
N ALA A 118 -4.59 8.80 -16.22
CA ALA A 118 -4.70 10.24 -16.37
C ALA A 118 -5.09 10.98 -15.08
N THR A 119 -5.55 10.26 -14.06
CA THR A 119 -6.23 10.92 -12.95
C THR A 119 -5.24 11.50 -11.92
N PHE A 120 -3.98 11.04 -11.78
CA PHE A 120 -3.09 11.63 -10.76
C PHE A 120 -1.56 11.53 -10.99
N ALA A 121 -0.85 12.61 -10.59
CA ALA A 121 0.57 12.83 -10.86
C ALA A 121 1.56 12.08 -9.94
N ASN A 122 1.13 11.58 -8.77
CA ASN A 122 2.06 11.25 -7.68
C ASN A 122 2.13 9.74 -7.34
N GLU A 123 1.25 9.25 -6.46
CA GLU A 123 1.37 7.92 -5.82
C GLU A 123 0.29 6.91 -6.28
N THR A 124 -0.54 7.31 -7.24
CA THR A 124 -1.62 6.50 -7.78
C THR A 124 -1.20 5.75 -9.04
N GLY A 125 -2.04 4.79 -9.43
CA GLY A 125 -1.87 3.99 -10.64
C GLY A 125 -1.70 2.52 -10.28
N LEU A 126 -1.03 1.73 -11.12
CA LEU A 126 -0.70 0.33 -10.85
C LEU A 126 0.43 0.23 -9.82
N ALA A 127 0.06 0.33 -8.54
CA ALA A 127 0.96 0.34 -7.40
C ALA A 127 1.64 -1.03 -7.17
N GLY A 128 0.92 -2.12 -7.44
CA GLY A 128 1.49 -3.43 -7.20
C GLY A 128 0.90 -4.61 -7.97
N PHE A 129 1.65 -5.72 -7.94
CA PHE A 129 1.22 -6.99 -8.49
C PHE A 129 1.91 -8.17 -7.78
N SER A 130 1.28 -9.34 -7.78
CA SER A 130 1.90 -10.59 -7.33
C SER A 130 1.26 -11.80 -8.01
N PHE A 131 2.07 -12.83 -8.30
CA PHE A 131 1.59 -14.13 -8.80
C PHE A 131 1.23 -15.04 -7.64
N HIS A 132 0.13 -15.79 -7.75
CA HIS A 132 -0.21 -16.83 -6.78
C HIS A 132 0.92 -17.88 -6.73
N PRO A 133 1.26 -18.46 -5.57
CA PRO A 133 2.30 -19.50 -5.48
C PRO A 133 2.02 -20.76 -6.32
N ASP A 134 0.76 -20.95 -6.73
CA ASP A 134 0.33 -22.02 -7.64
C ASP A 134 0.06 -21.55 -9.08
N PHE A 135 0.48 -20.34 -9.46
CA PHE A 135 0.20 -19.74 -10.78
C PHE A 135 0.48 -20.69 -11.96
N ALA A 136 1.55 -21.48 -11.90
CA ALA A 136 1.96 -22.41 -12.95
C ALA A 136 1.62 -23.88 -12.68
N LYS A 137 0.84 -24.19 -11.64
CA LYS A 137 0.51 -25.56 -11.24
C LYS A 137 -0.88 -25.96 -11.75
N ALA A 138 -0.92 -26.53 -12.96
CA ALA A 138 -2.18 -26.95 -13.56
C ALA A 138 -2.96 -27.89 -12.63
N GLY A 139 -4.26 -27.61 -12.44
CA GLY A 139 -5.14 -28.35 -11.54
C GLY A 139 -5.24 -27.81 -10.12
N GLU A 140 -4.33 -26.93 -9.69
CA GLU A 140 -4.45 -26.23 -8.42
C GLU A 140 -5.42 -25.04 -8.51
N PRO A 141 -6.14 -24.71 -7.42
CA PRO A 141 -7.07 -23.55 -7.41
C PRO A 141 -6.42 -22.22 -7.80
N GLY A 142 -5.11 -22.08 -7.54
CA GLY A 142 -4.31 -20.90 -7.87
C GLY A 142 -3.76 -20.86 -9.30
N TYR A 143 -4.04 -21.86 -10.14
CA TYR A 143 -3.53 -21.92 -11.50
C TYR A 143 -3.98 -20.71 -12.34
N GLY A 144 -3.02 -20.09 -13.03
CA GLY A 144 -3.25 -18.89 -13.83
C GLY A 144 -3.56 -17.62 -13.02
N LYS A 145 -3.60 -17.68 -11.69
CA LYS A 145 -4.00 -16.54 -10.85
C LYS A 145 -2.86 -15.61 -10.49
N PHE A 146 -3.05 -14.33 -10.79
CA PHE A 146 -2.20 -13.25 -10.29
C PHE A 146 -3.07 -12.05 -9.92
N TYR A 147 -2.50 -11.12 -9.18
CA TYR A 147 -3.22 -10.04 -8.55
C TYR A 147 -2.55 -8.72 -8.87
N THR A 148 -3.34 -7.66 -8.98
CA THR A 148 -2.87 -6.28 -9.14
C THR A 148 -3.54 -5.37 -8.13
N ALA A 149 -2.79 -4.42 -7.57
CA ALA A 149 -3.28 -3.32 -6.75
C ALA A 149 -3.17 -2.01 -7.55
N TYR A 150 -4.28 -1.29 -7.70
CA TYR A 150 -4.32 -0.06 -8.49
C TYR A 150 -5.36 0.97 -8.02
N SER A 151 -5.18 2.21 -8.48
CA SER A 151 -6.16 3.29 -8.28
C SER A 151 -7.25 3.29 -9.35
N SER A 152 -8.51 3.39 -8.93
CA SER A 152 -9.72 3.50 -9.77
C SER A 152 -10.46 4.80 -9.45
N PRO A 153 -11.10 5.48 -10.41
CA PRO A 153 -12.09 6.50 -10.10
C PRO A 153 -13.25 5.92 -9.26
N SER A 154 -13.89 6.78 -8.46
CA SER A 154 -14.79 6.43 -7.36
C SER A 154 -16.22 6.03 -7.73
N ASP A 155 -16.51 5.84 -9.02
CA ASP A 155 -17.84 5.54 -9.55
C ASP A 155 -17.95 4.16 -10.21
N HIS A 156 -16.99 3.26 -9.92
CA HIS A 156 -16.83 1.99 -10.63
C HIS A 156 -17.11 0.71 -9.82
N GLY A 157 -17.62 0.79 -8.58
CA GLY A 157 -17.89 -0.40 -7.77
C GLY A 157 -18.60 -0.11 -6.44
N TYR A 158 -18.66 -1.14 -5.59
CA TYR A 158 -19.06 -1.00 -4.18
C TYR A 158 -17.84 -1.29 -3.32
N ALA A 159 -17.41 -0.33 -2.51
CA ALA A 159 -16.25 -0.52 -1.65
C ALA A 159 -16.56 -1.44 -0.46
N ASN A 160 -15.55 -2.22 -0.05
CA ASN A 160 -15.60 -2.98 1.19
C ASN A 160 -15.54 -2.06 2.42
N TYR A 161 -14.83 -0.94 2.27
CA TYR A 161 -14.62 0.08 3.30
C TYR A 161 -14.64 1.47 2.65
N LEU A 162 -15.11 2.47 3.40
CA LEU A 162 -14.98 3.88 3.02
C LEU A 162 -15.61 4.25 1.66
N ASP A 163 -16.71 3.59 1.29
CA ASP A 163 -17.46 3.87 0.04
C ASP A 163 -17.91 5.34 -0.06
N ASP A 164 -18.24 5.95 1.08
CA ASP A 164 -18.63 7.36 1.21
C ASP A 164 -17.44 8.33 1.37
N ALA A 165 -16.23 7.81 1.52
CA ALA A 165 -14.99 8.58 1.68
C ALA A 165 -14.02 8.37 0.49
N ALA A 166 -14.56 8.15 -0.70
CA ALA A 166 -13.83 8.03 -1.96
C ALA A 166 -13.73 9.38 -2.72
N GLY A 167 -13.51 10.49 -2.01
CA GLY A 167 -13.51 11.85 -2.61
C GLY A 167 -12.43 12.08 -3.67
N ASN A 168 -11.34 11.29 -3.65
CA ASN A 168 -10.27 11.38 -4.64
C ASN A 168 -10.29 10.20 -5.63
N HIS A 169 -10.21 8.98 -5.10
CA HIS A 169 -10.23 7.73 -5.87
C HIS A 169 -10.56 6.55 -4.95
N GLU A 170 -10.46 5.35 -5.49
CA GLU A 170 -10.53 4.09 -4.75
C GLU A 170 -9.30 3.24 -5.03
N SER A 171 -8.81 2.57 -3.99
CA SER A 171 -7.78 1.54 -4.13
C SER A 171 -8.44 0.19 -4.35
N VAL A 172 -7.99 -0.53 -5.38
CA VAL A 172 -8.58 -1.79 -5.83
C VAL A 172 -7.53 -2.88 -5.85
N VAL A 173 -7.85 -4.05 -5.31
CA VAL A 173 -7.14 -5.30 -5.61
C VAL A 173 -8.01 -6.16 -6.52
N ARG A 174 -7.43 -6.58 -7.64
CA ARG A 174 -8.09 -7.41 -8.66
C ARG A 174 -7.32 -8.69 -8.87
N GLU A 175 -8.06 -9.80 -8.94
CA GLU A 175 -7.58 -11.09 -9.40
C GLU A 175 -7.72 -11.18 -10.93
N TRP A 176 -6.70 -11.72 -11.58
CA TRP A 176 -6.68 -12.09 -12.98
C TRP A 176 -6.45 -13.60 -13.07
N THR A 177 -7.20 -14.28 -13.92
CA THR A 177 -7.01 -15.71 -14.20
C THR A 177 -6.63 -15.85 -15.67
N ALA A 178 -5.37 -16.17 -15.94
CA ALA A 178 -4.85 -16.43 -17.28
C ALA A 178 -5.34 -17.79 -17.80
N ASP A 179 -5.74 -17.83 -19.06
CA ASP A 179 -6.17 -19.07 -19.73
C ASP A 179 -4.99 -20.05 -19.87
N ASP A 180 -3.80 -19.51 -20.14
CA ASP A 180 -2.54 -20.24 -20.18
C ASP A 180 -1.44 -19.45 -19.43
N SER A 181 -1.04 -19.98 -18.28
CA SER A 181 -0.01 -19.38 -17.43
C SER A 181 1.36 -19.29 -18.10
N GLY A 182 1.64 -20.10 -19.13
CA GLY A 182 2.93 -20.16 -19.82
C GLY A 182 3.15 -19.05 -20.85
N LEU A 183 2.12 -18.29 -21.21
CA LEU A 183 2.20 -17.26 -22.25
C LEU A 183 2.76 -15.93 -21.73
N ASN A 184 3.44 -15.19 -22.61
CA ASN A 184 4.02 -13.87 -22.32
C ASN A 184 3.05 -12.71 -22.58
N VAL A 185 1.83 -13.02 -23.01
CA VAL A 185 0.75 -12.05 -23.20
C VAL A 185 -0.47 -12.59 -22.49
N PHE A 186 -1.07 -11.78 -21.62
CA PHE A 186 -2.24 -12.14 -20.87
C PHE A 186 -3.45 -12.30 -21.80
N SER A 187 -4.16 -13.42 -21.62
CA SER A 187 -5.52 -13.62 -22.07
C SER A 187 -6.24 -14.39 -20.97
N GLY A 188 -7.48 -14.01 -20.68
CA GLY A 188 -8.28 -14.65 -19.64
C GLY A 188 -9.31 -13.71 -19.02
N THR A 189 -9.64 -13.96 -17.76
CA THR A 189 -10.71 -13.27 -17.04
C THR A 189 -10.18 -12.53 -15.81
N SER A 190 -11.01 -11.69 -15.20
CA SER A 190 -10.68 -11.04 -13.94
C SER A 190 -11.89 -10.82 -13.06
N ARG A 191 -11.66 -10.71 -11.75
CA ARG A 191 -12.66 -10.32 -10.75
C ARG A 191 -12.04 -9.38 -9.74
N GLU A 192 -12.83 -8.43 -9.28
CA GLU A 192 -12.44 -7.58 -8.15
C GLU A 192 -12.48 -8.40 -6.87
N ILE A 193 -11.45 -8.26 -6.03
CA ILE A 193 -11.42 -8.91 -4.72
C ILE A 193 -11.59 -7.90 -3.58
N PHE A 194 -10.98 -6.72 -3.68
CA PHE A 194 -11.05 -5.71 -2.62
C PHE A 194 -11.14 -4.30 -3.20
N ARG A 195 -11.92 -3.43 -2.56
CA ARG A 195 -12.03 -2.00 -2.87
C ARG A 195 -12.16 -1.18 -1.59
N ILE A 196 -11.45 -0.06 -1.52
CA ILE A 196 -11.53 0.90 -0.41
C ILE A 196 -11.44 2.34 -0.92
N GLY A 197 -12.31 3.21 -0.40
CA GLY A 197 -12.27 4.64 -0.71
C GLY A 197 -11.00 5.32 -0.22
N GLN A 198 -10.53 6.31 -0.98
CA GLN A 198 -9.37 7.13 -0.68
C GLN A 198 -9.75 8.61 -0.73
N PHE A 199 -9.53 9.31 0.39
CA PHE A 199 -9.89 10.72 0.53
C PHE A 199 -8.83 11.67 -0.05
N ASP A 200 -7.56 11.26 -0.10
CA ASP A 200 -6.45 12.02 -0.70
C ASP A 200 -5.67 11.19 -1.74
N ARG A 201 -4.75 11.86 -2.45
CA ARG A 201 -4.00 11.36 -3.62
C ARG A 201 -2.69 10.64 -3.27
N ASN A 202 -2.38 10.47 -1.99
CA ASN A 202 -1.13 9.89 -1.49
C ASN A 202 -1.38 8.95 -0.31
N HIS A 203 -0.37 8.12 -0.02
CA HIS A 203 -0.36 7.10 1.03
C HIS A 203 -1.54 6.12 0.95
N ASN A 204 -1.83 5.64 -0.26
CA ASN A 204 -2.96 4.73 -0.52
C ASN A 204 -2.48 3.27 -0.51
N ILE A 205 -3.03 2.43 -1.41
CA ILE A 205 -2.56 1.05 -1.57
C ILE A 205 -1.17 0.98 -2.19
N GLY A 206 -0.33 0.11 -1.66
CA GLY A 206 1.05 -0.06 -2.09
C GLY A 206 1.33 -1.45 -2.63
N THR A 207 2.39 -2.05 -2.09
CA THR A 207 2.87 -3.37 -2.48
C THR A 207 1.87 -4.46 -2.09
N ILE A 208 1.73 -5.47 -2.94
CA ILE A 208 1.02 -6.71 -2.62
C ILE A 208 1.93 -7.90 -2.89
N LYS A 209 2.00 -8.88 -1.99
CA LYS A 209 2.90 -10.04 -2.12
C LYS A 209 2.33 -11.28 -1.44
N PHE A 210 2.52 -12.43 -2.06
CA PHE A 210 2.52 -13.70 -1.33
C PHE A 210 3.90 -13.95 -0.74
N ASN A 211 3.97 -14.65 0.38
CA ASN A 211 5.24 -15.13 0.91
C ASN A 211 5.82 -16.21 -0.03
N PRO A 212 6.94 -15.94 -0.72
CA PRO A 212 7.50 -16.90 -1.67
C PRO A 212 8.22 -18.07 -1.00
N TYR A 213 8.40 -18.03 0.33
CA TYR A 213 9.06 -19.05 1.13
C TYR A 213 8.08 -19.87 1.97
N ALA A 214 6.79 -19.52 1.95
CA ALA A 214 5.76 -20.32 2.61
C ALA A 214 5.70 -21.72 1.99
N ALA A 215 5.69 -22.75 2.84
CA ALA A 215 5.57 -24.13 2.41
C ALA A 215 4.11 -24.47 2.08
N PRO A 216 3.81 -25.27 1.04
CA PRO A 216 2.45 -25.73 0.77
C PRO A 216 1.78 -26.31 2.03
N GLY A 217 0.55 -25.85 2.30
CA GLY A 217 -0.23 -26.25 3.49
C GLY A 217 0.14 -25.54 4.79
N SER A 218 1.16 -24.68 4.81
CA SER A 218 1.37 -23.76 5.94
C SER A 218 0.30 -22.68 5.99
N ALA A 219 0.09 -22.08 7.16
CA ALA A 219 -0.92 -21.02 7.35
C ALA A 219 -0.69 -19.79 6.46
N ASP A 220 0.53 -19.57 5.98
CA ASP A 220 0.89 -18.42 5.15
C ASP A 220 0.89 -18.72 3.64
N TYR A 221 0.70 -19.99 3.26
CA TYR A 221 0.71 -20.40 1.87
C TYR A 221 -0.55 -19.94 1.14
N GLY A 222 -0.38 -19.16 0.08
CA GLY A 222 -1.51 -18.60 -0.67
C GLY A 222 -2.22 -17.44 0.03
N ILE A 223 -1.65 -16.91 1.12
CA ILE A 223 -2.16 -15.70 1.78
C ILE A 223 -1.52 -14.46 1.16
N LEU A 224 -2.37 -13.53 0.70
CA LEU A 224 -1.95 -12.29 0.07
C LEU A 224 -1.80 -11.20 1.13
N TYR A 225 -0.61 -10.61 1.19
CA TYR A 225 -0.33 -9.43 2.01
C TYR A 225 -0.54 -8.18 1.16
N VAL A 226 -1.19 -7.16 1.72
CA VAL A 226 -1.53 -5.91 1.01
C VAL A 226 -1.21 -4.72 1.91
N SER A 227 -0.35 -3.80 1.47
CA SER A 227 -0.06 -2.60 2.23
C SER A 227 -1.03 -1.45 1.90
N LEU A 228 -1.45 -0.73 2.94
CA LEU A 228 -2.27 0.48 2.87
C LEU A 228 -1.64 1.54 3.77
N GLY A 229 -1.38 2.73 3.24
CA GLY A 229 -0.99 3.88 4.05
C GLY A 229 -2.16 4.52 4.80
N ASP A 230 -1.90 5.63 5.46
CA ASP A 230 -2.89 6.40 6.23
C ASP A 230 -3.91 7.17 5.38
N GLY A 231 -3.77 7.14 4.05
CA GLY A 231 -4.67 7.79 3.10
C GLY A 231 -4.32 9.25 2.82
N GLY A 232 -3.24 9.77 3.40
CA GLY A 232 -2.66 11.06 3.02
C GLY A 232 -2.87 12.18 4.02
N GLY A 233 -2.38 13.37 3.65
CA GLY A 233 -2.41 14.56 4.50
C GLY A 233 -1.31 14.58 5.58
N ALA A 234 -1.00 15.79 6.07
CA ALA A 234 -0.10 15.94 7.21
C ALA A 234 -0.84 15.64 8.50
N HIS A 235 -0.17 14.94 9.40
CA HIS A 235 -0.62 14.57 10.73
C HIS A 235 -1.85 13.66 10.75
N ASP A 236 -2.06 12.83 9.71
CA ASP A 236 -3.12 11.82 9.63
C ASP A 236 -4.50 12.39 10.04
N PRO A 237 -5.10 13.23 9.18
CA PRO A 237 -6.29 14.01 9.50
C PRO A 237 -7.52 13.14 9.80
N GLU A 238 -7.61 11.98 9.16
CA GLU A 238 -8.68 10.99 9.38
C GLU A 238 -8.40 10.04 10.55
N GLN A 239 -7.25 10.19 11.21
CA GLN A 239 -6.85 9.41 12.39
C GLN A 239 -6.80 7.90 12.14
N ASN A 240 -6.44 7.51 10.91
CA ASN A 240 -6.32 6.11 10.50
C ASN A 240 -5.19 5.40 11.23
N GLY A 241 -4.14 6.12 11.63
CA GLY A 241 -2.94 5.60 12.29
C GLY A 241 -3.23 4.63 13.44
N GLN A 242 -4.19 4.97 14.29
CA GLN A 242 -4.50 4.20 15.49
C GLN A 242 -5.92 3.63 15.47
N SER A 243 -6.60 3.68 14.32
CA SER A 243 -7.93 3.13 14.14
C SER A 243 -7.84 1.71 13.60
N LEU A 244 -8.61 0.80 14.18
CA LEU A 244 -8.74 -0.58 13.73
C LEU A 244 -10.06 -0.84 13.00
N ALA A 245 -10.91 0.18 12.86
CA ALA A 245 -12.23 0.06 12.23
C ALA A 245 -12.16 -0.18 10.71
N THR A 246 -11.05 0.21 10.08
CA THR A 246 -10.76 -0.01 8.65
C THR A 246 -9.31 -0.46 8.50
N PRO A 247 -8.95 -1.13 7.39
CA PRO A 247 -7.57 -1.57 7.18
C PRO A 247 -6.63 -0.47 6.68
N MET A 248 -6.98 0.81 6.80
CA MET A 248 -6.05 1.91 6.51
C MET A 248 -4.86 1.87 7.48
N SER A 249 -3.72 2.44 7.09
CA SER A 249 -2.52 2.51 7.94
C SER A 249 -2.00 1.14 8.41
N SER A 250 -2.06 0.12 7.53
CA SER A 250 -1.88 -1.29 7.89
C SER A 250 -1.16 -2.11 6.80
N ILE A 251 -0.72 -3.32 7.17
CA ILE A 251 -0.64 -4.42 6.20
C ILE A 251 -1.76 -5.40 6.50
N MET A 252 -2.54 -5.72 5.48
CA MET A 252 -3.59 -6.73 5.52
C MET A 252 -3.06 -8.12 5.19
N ARG A 253 -3.72 -9.16 5.70
CA ARG A 253 -3.63 -10.55 5.22
C ARG A 253 -5.01 -11.03 4.80
N ILE A 254 -5.13 -11.50 3.54
CA ILE A 254 -6.38 -12.06 3.00
C ILE A 254 -6.12 -13.38 2.27
N ASP A 255 -7.09 -14.30 2.30
CA ASP A 255 -7.13 -15.47 1.42
C ASP A 255 -7.89 -15.10 0.14
N PRO A 256 -7.20 -14.87 -1.00
CA PRO A 256 -7.86 -14.43 -2.22
C PRO A 256 -8.67 -15.53 -2.93
N LEU A 257 -8.46 -16.81 -2.58
CA LEU A 257 -9.20 -17.93 -3.17
C LEU A 257 -10.48 -18.26 -2.38
N GLY A 258 -10.53 -17.87 -1.12
CA GLY A 258 -11.71 -17.98 -0.27
C GLY A 258 -12.80 -16.95 -0.58
N GLY A 259 -13.69 -16.77 0.39
CA GLY A 259 -14.73 -15.75 0.39
C GLY A 259 -16.15 -16.30 0.33
N GLY A 260 -17.10 -15.39 0.50
CA GLY A 260 -18.52 -15.70 0.63
C GLY A 260 -19.32 -14.48 1.04
N GLY A 261 -20.61 -14.45 0.70
CA GLY A 261 -21.47 -13.30 0.98
C GLY A 261 -21.03 -12.04 0.22
N ARG A 262 -20.71 -10.97 0.94
CA ARG A 262 -20.33 -9.66 0.35
C ARG A 262 -18.83 -9.51 0.04
N LYS A 263 -17.95 -10.33 0.63
CA LYS A 263 -16.50 -10.29 0.38
C LYS A 263 -16.12 -11.37 -0.64
N GLN A 264 -15.32 -10.98 -1.63
CA GLN A 264 -14.83 -11.87 -2.71
C GLN A 264 -13.49 -12.54 -2.35
N TYR A 265 -13.10 -12.49 -1.08
CA TYR A 265 -11.93 -13.09 -0.45
C TYR A 265 -12.30 -13.60 0.95
N GLY A 266 -11.51 -14.53 1.46
CA GLY A 266 -11.57 -15.03 2.83
C GLY A 266 -10.61 -14.31 3.77
N ILE A 267 -10.82 -14.49 5.08
CA ILE A 267 -9.92 -14.03 6.13
C ILE A 267 -9.16 -15.25 6.67
N PRO A 268 -7.82 -15.23 6.73
CA PRO A 268 -7.04 -16.28 7.39
C PRO A 268 -7.48 -16.44 8.84
N GLY A 269 -7.71 -17.67 9.28
CA GLY A 269 -8.19 -17.95 10.65
C GLY A 269 -7.15 -17.64 11.74
N ASP A 270 -5.90 -17.38 11.36
CA ASP A 270 -4.80 -16.96 12.22
C ASP A 270 -4.54 -15.43 12.15
N ASN A 271 -5.42 -14.65 11.52
CA ASN A 271 -5.34 -13.19 11.62
C ASN A 271 -5.59 -12.72 13.06
N PRO A 272 -4.80 -11.75 13.55
CA PRO A 272 -4.76 -11.40 14.98
C PRO A 272 -6.07 -10.86 15.54
N PHE A 273 -6.92 -10.27 14.68
CA PHE A 273 -8.15 -9.60 15.08
C PHE A 273 -9.42 -10.25 14.53
N VAL A 274 -9.35 -11.51 14.07
CA VAL A 274 -10.47 -12.17 13.38
C VAL A 274 -11.71 -12.38 14.27
N ASP A 275 -11.52 -12.49 15.58
CA ASP A 275 -12.59 -12.75 16.54
C ASP A 275 -13.29 -11.48 17.06
N ASP A 276 -12.77 -10.29 16.74
CA ASP A 276 -13.35 -9.02 17.16
C ASP A 276 -14.17 -8.38 16.02
N PRO A 277 -15.51 -8.32 16.14
CA PRO A 277 -16.36 -7.76 15.09
C PRO A 277 -16.25 -6.24 14.95
N GLU A 278 -15.63 -5.53 15.90
CA GLU A 278 -15.40 -4.08 15.84
C GLU A 278 -14.10 -3.73 15.11
N ILE A 279 -13.25 -4.72 14.83
CA ILE A 279 -11.97 -4.57 14.14
C ILE A 279 -12.08 -5.13 12.71
N ALA A 280 -11.46 -4.44 11.75
CA ALA A 280 -11.29 -4.97 10.40
C ALA A 280 -10.40 -6.22 10.44
N SER A 281 -11.02 -7.39 10.25
CA SER A 281 -10.38 -8.71 10.38
C SER A 281 -9.23 -8.95 9.39
N GLU A 282 -9.08 -8.12 8.37
CA GLU A 282 -7.98 -8.12 7.41
C GLU A 282 -6.65 -7.69 8.05
N ILE A 283 -6.68 -6.86 9.09
CA ILE A 283 -5.50 -6.23 9.66
C ILE A 283 -4.57 -7.30 10.25
N TRP A 284 -3.31 -7.29 9.80
CA TRP A 284 -2.23 -8.08 10.38
C TRP A 284 -1.33 -7.23 11.29
N VAL A 285 -1.00 -6.02 10.83
CA VAL A 285 -0.26 -4.98 11.57
C VAL A 285 -0.85 -3.62 11.28
N TYR A 286 -0.72 -2.65 12.18
CA TYR A 286 -1.29 -1.30 12.03
C TYR A 286 -0.38 -0.22 12.61
N GLY A 287 -0.76 1.05 12.47
CA GLY A 287 0.10 2.17 12.92
C GLY A 287 1.27 2.44 11.98
N LEU A 288 1.09 2.19 10.69
CA LEU A 288 2.05 2.49 9.63
C LEU A 288 1.63 3.75 8.85
N ARG A 289 2.55 4.66 8.57
CA ARG A 289 2.19 5.88 7.83
C ARG A 289 2.01 5.62 6.34
N HIS A 290 3.04 5.11 5.69
CA HIS A 290 3.04 4.82 4.26
C HIS A 290 4.06 3.73 3.94
N THR A 291 3.66 2.48 4.15
CA THR A 291 4.50 1.31 3.86
C THR A 291 4.41 0.98 2.38
N GLN A 292 5.11 1.76 1.55
CA GLN A 292 5.08 1.60 0.11
C GLN A 292 5.68 0.25 -0.33
N GLN A 293 6.65 -0.29 0.42
CA GLN A 293 7.30 -1.58 0.16
C GLN A 293 7.45 -2.44 1.41
N PHE A 294 7.29 -3.74 1.23
CA PHE A 294 7.70 -4.75 2.21
C PHE A 294 8.28 -5.99 1.49
N SER A 295 9.00 -6.83 2.23
CA SER A 295 9.63 -8.04 1.70
C SER A 295 9.68 -9.16 2.72
N PHE A 296 9.68 -10.40 2.24
CA PHE A 296 9.90 -11.58 3.06
C PHE A 296 11.37 -11.98 3.03
N ASP A 297 11.93 -12.31 4.18
CA ASP A 297 13.17 -13.05 4.29
C ASP A 297 12.91 -14.56 4.16
N THR A 298 13.98 -15.31 3.94
CA THR A 298 13.97 -16.76 3.72
C THR A 298 13.39 -17.58 4.89
N ASP A 299 13.36 -17.00 6.09
CA ASP A 299 12.76 -17.58 7.29
C ASP A 299 11.30 -17.14 7.51
N GLY A 300 10.73 -16.34 6.60
CA GLY A 300 9.36 -15.84 6.67
C GLY A 300 9.20 -14.50 7.39
N ARG A 301 10.26 -13.91 7.95
CA ARG A 301 10.16 -12.58 8.56
C ARG A 301 9.80 -11.53 7.50
N VAL A 302 8.92 -10.62 7.85
CA VAL A 302 8.54 -9.49 7.00
C VAL A 302 9.33 -8.27 7.39
N PHE A 303 9.99 -7.62 6.43
CA PHE A 303 10.60 -6.31 6.58
C PHE A 303 9.74 -5.28 5.86
N MET A 304 9.35 -4.21 6.55
CA MET A 304 8.45 -3.17 6.08
C MET A 304 9.20 -1.86 6.01
N ALA A 305 9.22 -1.21 4.86
CA ALA A 305 9.80 0.12 4.69
C ALA A 305 8.69 1.17 4.77
N ASP A 306 8.64 1.90 5.89
CA ASP A 306 7.59 2.87 6.18
C ASP A 306 8.12 4.31 6.07
N ILE A 307 7.44 5.12 5.26
CA ILE A 307 7.86 6.50 4.98
C ILE A 307 7.26 7.43 6.02
N GLY A 308 8.13 8.00 6.88
CA GLY A 308 7.77 9.01 7.86
C GLY A 308 7.28 10.33 7.25
N GLN A 309 6.68 11.16 8.10
CA GLN A 309 6.28 12.51 7.77
C GLN A 309 7.44 13.51 7.72
N SER A 310 8.34 13.49 8.71
CA SER A 310 9.29 14.61 8.89
C SER A 310 10.62 14.21 9.52
N GLN A 311 10.64 13.25 10.44
CA GLN A 311 11.85 13.00 11.23
C GLN A 311 12.55 11.69 10.86
N VAL A 312 11.81 10.60 10.71
CA VAL A 312 12.39 9.25 10.60
C VAL A 312 11.61 8.44 9.57
N GLU A 313 12.32 7.87 8.60
CA GLU A 313 11.83 6.73 7.81
C GLU A 313 12.29 5.43 8.46
N GLU A 314 11.47 4.39 8.39
CA GLU A 314 11.63 3.20 9.23
C GLU A 314 11.79 1.93 8.39
N ILE A 315 12.63 1.01 8.87
CA ILE A 315 12.60 -0.39 8.46
C ILE A 315 12.16 -1.21 9.67
N ASN A 316 10.93 -1.70 9.60
CA ASN A 316 10.27 -2.43 10.68
C ASN A 316 10.27 -3.94 10.41
N ILE A 317 10.35 -4.74 11.47
CA ILE A 317 10.09 -6.18 11.41
C ILE A 317 8.61 -6.38 11.69
N GLY A 318 7.88 -6.93 10.73
CA GLY A 318 6.46 -7.25 10.85
C GLY A 318 6.22 -8.39 11.83
N ILE A 319 5.46 -8.10 12.88
CA ILE A 319 4.98 -9.04 13.90
C ILE A 319 3.47 -8.94 13.92
N ALA A 320 2.76 -10.06 13.75
CA ALA A 320 1.30 -10.10 13.83
C ALA A 320 0.80 -9.41 15.10
N ASP A 321 -0.27 -8.62 15.02
CA ASP A 321 -0.82 -7.74 16.06
C ASP A 321 -0.03 -6.44 16.36
N GLY A 322 1.15 -6.29 15.75
CA GLY A 322 2.03 -5.15 16.01
C GLY A 322 1.41 -3.80 15.62
N ASN A 323 1.55 -2.85 16.55
CA ASN A 323 1.30 -1.41 16.34
C ASN A 323 2.64 -0.71 16.14
N TYR A 324 2.79 0.04 15.05
CA TYR A 324 4.03 0.75 14.71
C TYR A 324 3.99 2.25 15.04
N GLY A 325 2.95 2.68 15.76
CA GLY A 325 2.94 3.95 16.48
C GLY A 325 2.50 5.18 15.69
N TRP A 326 2.40 5.12 14.36
CA TRP A 326 1.82 6.23 13.59
C TRP A 326 0.35 6.43 13.96
N ARG A 327 -0.16 7.64 14.22
CA ARG A 327 0.47 8.96 14.12
C ARG A 327 1.05 9.53 15.42
N VAL A 328 1.06 8.74 16.49
CA VAL A 328 1.52 9.18 17.82
C VAL A 328 3.02 9.48 17.80
N ARG A 329 3.79 8.70 17.02
CA ARG A 329 5.25 8.81 16.95
C ARG A 329 5.78 8.37 15.57
N GLU A 330 6.94 8.93 15.21
CA GLU A 330 7.87 8.37 14.21
C GLU A 330 9.08 7.77 14.95
N GLY A 331 9.59 6.66 14.46
CA GLY A 331 10.67 5.87 15.03
C GLY A 331 10.18 4.80 16.01
N MET A 332 11.09 4.37 16.90
CA MET A 332 10.84 3.24 17.82
C MET A 332 9.55 3.40 18.65
N PHE A 333 8.66 2.42 18.56
CA PHE A 333 7.39 2.32 19.28
C PHE A 333 7.32 1.01 20.08
#